data_AF-A0A952FUQ4-F1
#
_entry.id   AF-A0A952FUQ4-F1
#
_cell.length_a   1.000
_cell.length_b   1.000
_cell.length_c   1.000
_cell.angle_alpha   90.00
_cell.angle_beta   90.00
_cell.angle_gamma   90.00
#
_symmetry.space_group_name_H-M   'P 1'
#
loop_
_entity.id
_entity.type
_entity.pdbx_description
1 polymer ?
#
loop_
_entity_poly.entity_id
_entity_poly.type
_entity_poly.pdbx_seq_one_letter_code
_entity_poly.pdbx_strand_id
1 'polypeptide(L)'
;PAYLSLVSGVVAVTLGIVLISLVPSMALPALMLYGAGLGVVSITSGTVPLLVFGPERYPPLMGRIRRIGSVVQAFAPFLAAALLTRFGVPALLGVLLTMAFICLVTSLGLAHLCRKRLTGSLR
;
A
#
# COMPACT_ATOMS: atom_id res chain seq x y z
N PRO A 1 9.19 8.30 -12.80
CA PRO A 1 7.79 8.08 -13.27
C PRO A 1 6.90 7.67 -12.08
N ALA A 2 5.61 8.03 -12.09
CA ALA A 2 4.73 7.90 -10.92
C ALA A 2 4.62 6.47 -10.35
N TYR A 3 4.68 5.45 -11.21
CA TYR A 3 4.63 4.05 -10.78
C TYR A 3 5.88 3.60 -9.98
N LEU A 4 7.06 4.17 -10.24
CA LEU A 4 8.26 3.89 -9.44
C LEU A 4 8.16 4.52 -8.05
N SER A 5 7.61 5.73 -7.96
CA SER A 5 7.35 6.40 -6.69
C SER A 5 6.34 5.63 -5.84
N LEU A 6 5.31 5.03 -6.47
CA LEU A 6 4.37 4.15 -5.78
C LEU A 6 5.09 2.93 -5.18
N VAL A 7 5.96 2.28 -5.96
CA VAL A 7 6.76 1.14 -5.47
C VAL A 7 7.65 1.57 -4.31
N SER A 8 8.36 2.70 -4.40
CA SER A 8 9.22 3.16 -3.30
C SER A 8 8.43 3.45 -2.01
N GLY A 9 7.21 4.00 -2.14
CA GLY A 9 6.33 4.22 -0.99
C GLY A 9 5.88 2.92 -0.33
N VAL A 10 5.48 1.92 -1.12
CA VAL A 10 5.08 0.59 -0.61
C VAL A 10 6.27 -0.15 0.01
N VAL A 11 7.47 -0.01 -0.55
CA VAL A 11 8.70 -0.55 0.04
C VAL A 11 8.97 0.09 1.41
N ALA A 12 8.88 1.41 1.54
CA ALA A 12 9.08 2.10 2.82
C ALA A 12 8.05 1.66 3.88
N VAL A 13 6.78 1.52 3.50
CA VAL A 13 5.72 0.97 4.37
C VAL A 13 6.05 -0.45 4.82
N THR A 14 6.42 -1.32 3.88
CA THR A 14 6.75 -2.72 4.17
C THR A 14 7.97 -2.80 5.09
N LEU A 15 9.00 -2.00 4.83
CA LEU A 15 10.21 -1.95 5.66
C LEU A 15 9.90 -1.45 7.07
N GLY A 16 9.03 -0.44 7.23
CA GLY A 16 8.59 0.03 8.54
C GLY A 16 7.89 -1.07 9.35
N ILE A 17 7.00 -1.85 8.72
CA ILE A 17 6.30 -2.97 9.37
C ILE A 17 7.26 -4.12 9.71
N VAL A 18 8.24 -4.40 8.84
CA VAL A 18 9.30 -5.39 9.12
C VAL A 18 10.17 -4.95 10.30
N LEU A 19 10.57 -3.67 10.32
CA LEU A 19 11.47 -3.14 11.35
C LEU A 19 10.81 -3.17 12.74
N ILE A 20 9.54 -2.77 12.84
CA ILE A 20 8.81 -2.83 14.13
C ILE A 20 8.55 -4.27 14.58
N SER A 21 8.43 -5.22 13.65
CA SER A 21 8.20 -6.63 13.97
C SER A 21 9.47 -7.35 14.45
N LEU A 22 10.63 -6.99 13.90
CA LEU A 22 11.91 -7.62 14.25
C LEU A 22 12.60 -6.93 15.44
N VAL A 23 12.49 -5.61 15.54
CA VAL A 23 13.22 -4.80 16.52
C VAL A 23 12.28 -3.77 17.17
N PRO A 24 11.53 -4.15 18.22
CA PRO A 24 10.56 -3.27 18.87
C PRO A 24 11.17 -1.97 19.44
N SER A 25 12.45 -1.99 19.81
CA SER A 25 13.18 -0.80 20.27
C SER A 25 13.36 0.27 19.19
N MET A 26 13.18 -0.08 17.91
CA MET A 26 13.20 0.84 16.77
C MET A 26 11.81 1.29 16.33
N ALA A 27 10.80 1.22 17.20
CA ALA A 27 9.43 1.58 16.86
C ALA A 27 9.30 3.03 16.31
N LEU A 28 10.01 4.00 16.88
CA LEU A 28 9.96 5.39 16.44
C LEU A 28 10.43 5.58 14.98
N PRO A 29 11.66 5.20 14.60
CA PRO A 29 12.10 5.31 13.21
C PRO A 29 11.30 4.39 12.26
N ALA A 30 10.84 3.23 12.72
CA ALA A 30 9.97 2.35 11.94
C ALA A 30 8.64 3.03 11.57
N LEU A 31 8.00 3.71 12.53
CA LEU A 31 6.76 4.45 12.33
C LEU A 31 6.98 5.69 11.46
N MET A 32 8.12 6.37 11.59
CA MET A 32 8.47 7.48 10.69
C MET A 32 8.63 7.01 9.24
N LEU A 33 9.31 5.89 9.02
CA LEU A 33 9.49 5.31 7.70
C LEU A 33 8.15 4.83 7.11
N TYR A 34 7.33 4.17 7.93
CA TYR A 34 5.97 3.76 7.57
C TYR A 34 5.12 4.97 7.16
N GLY A 35 5.13 6.04 7.95
CA GLY A 35 4.40 7.28 7.66
C GLY A 35 4.90 7.97 6.39
N ALA A 36 6.22 8.05 6.20
CA ALA A 36 6.81 8.60 4.97
C ALA A 36 6.39 7.81 3.73
N GLY A 37 6.41 6.48 3.82
CA GLY A 37 5.93 5.60 2.76
C GLY A 37 4.45 5.81 2.44
N LEU A 38 3.59 5.90 3.46
CA LEU A 38 2.17 6.21 3.30
C LEU A 38 1.95 7.58 2.64
N GLY A 39 2.77 8.58 2.96
CA GLY A 39 2.73 9.89 2.31
C GLY A 39 2.93 9.78 0.80
N VAL A 40 3.96 9.04 0.37
CA VAL A 40 4.22 8.80 -1.06
C VAL A 40 3.08 8.02 -1.71
N VAL A 41 2.59 6.96 -1.06
CA VAL A 41 1.46 6.16 -1.56
C VAL A 41 0.21 7.02 -1.72
N SER A 42 -0.05 7.96 -0.80
CA SER A 42 -1.25 8.80 -0.84
C SER A 42 -1.32 9.69 -2.10
N ILE A 43 -0.17 10.22 -2.53
CA ILE A 43 -0.03 11.08 -3.72
C ILE A 43 -0.08 10.21 -4.98
N THR A 44 0.68 9.12 -4.98
CA THR A 44 0.82 8.25 -6.16
C THR A 44 -0.44 7.44 -6.45
N SER A 45 -1.25 7.12 -5.44
CA SER A 45 -2.55 6.47 -5.61
C SER A 45 -3.53 7.29 -6.44
N GLY A 46 -3.36 8.62 -6.52
CA GLY A 46 -4.17 9.47 -7.39
C GLY A 46 -3.59 9.63 -8.78
N THR A 47 -2.26 9.74 -8.88
CA THR A 47 -1.57 10.07 -10.14
C THR A 47 -1.31 8.85 -11.02
N VAL A 48 -0.99 7.69 -10.44
CA VAL A 48 -0.73 6.45 -11.19
C VAL A 48 -1.97 5.98 -11.95
N PRO A 49 -3.17 5.88 -11.36
CA PRO A 49 -4.34 5.44 -12.11
C PRO A 49 -4.81 6.50 -13.12
N LEU A 50 -4.64 7.79 -12.84
CA LEU A 50 -4.94 8.85 -13.80
C LEU A 50 -4.08 8.72 -15.07
N LEU A 51 -2.79 8.41 -14.91
CA LEU A 51 -1.88 8.15 -16.03
C LEU A 51 -2.27 6.89 -16.83
N VAL A 52 -2.82 5.87 -16.18
CA VAL A 52 -3.14 4.58 -16.82
C VAL A 52 -4.52 4.59 -17.48
N PHE A 53 -5.53 5.20 -16.85
CA PHE A 53 -6.93 5.16 -17.30
C PHE A 53 -7.41 6.45 -17.98
N GLY A 54 -6.63 7.53 -17.89
CA GLY A 54 -7.01 8.85 -18.41
C GLY A 54 -8.05 9.59 -17.54
N PRO A 55 -8.22 10.90 -17.78
CA PRO A 55 -9.03 11.77 -16.93
C PRO A 55 -10.54 11.53 -17.02
N GLU A 56 -11.06 10.99 -18.13
CA GLU A 56 -12.51 10.80 -18.32
C GLU A 56 -13.08 9.63 -17.50
N ARG A 57 -12.33 8.53 -17.41
CA ARG A 57 -12.82 7.27 -16.79
C ARG A 57 -12.37 7.11 -15.34
N TYR A 58 -11.31 7.81 -14.94
CA TYR A 58 -10.71 7.68 -13.60
C TYR A 58 -11.61 8.19 -12.45
N PRO A 59 -12.17 9.42 -12.47
CA PRO A 59 -12.90 9.97 -11.34
C PRO A 59 -14.10 9.11 -10.87
N PRO A 60 -15.01 8.65 -11.75
CA PRO A 60 -16.17 7.86 -11.31
C PRO A 60 -15.76 6.47 -10.81
N LEU A 61 -14.75 5.84 -11.45
CA LEU A 61 -14.24 4.53 -11.04
C LEU A 61 -13.61 4.61 -9.64
N MET A 62 -12.77 5.60 -9.41
CA MET A 62 -12.03 5.72 -8.17
C MET A 62 -12.92 6.18 -7.00
N GLY A 63 -13.99 6.94 -7.28
CA GLY A 63 -15.04 7.25 -6.31
C GLY A 63 -15.77 6.00 -5.81
N ARG A 64 -16.09 5.05 -6.70
CA ARG A 64 -16.74 3.78 -6.32
C ARG A 64 -15.81 2.87 -5.52
N ILE A 65 -14.54 2.76 -5.93
CA ILE A 65 -13.52 1.96 -5.22
C ILE A 65 -13.29 2.51 -3.81
N ARG A 66 -13.14 3.84 -3.67
CA ARG A 66 -12.95 4.46 -2.35
C ARG A 66 -14.13 4.22 -1.41
N ARG A 67 -15.36 4.28 -1.91
CA ARG A 67 -16.55 4.01 -1.09
C ARG A 67 -16.52 2.61 -0.49
N ILE A 68 -16.22 1.59 -1.30
CA ILE A 68 -16.09 0.21 -0.84
C ILE A 68 -14.91 0.08 0.14
N GLY A 69 -13.78 0.73 -0.18
CA GLY A 69 -12.60 0.76 0.68
C GLY A 69 -12.87 1.35 2.06
N SER A 70 -13.73 2.37 2.16
CA SER A 70 -14.12 2.95 3.46
C SER A 70 -14.94 2.00 4.30
N VAL A 71 -15.84 1.21 3.70
CA VAL A 71 -16.61 0.19 4.43
C VAL A 71 -15.68 -0.88 5.00
N VAL A 72 -14.75 -1.39 4.18
CA VAL A 72 -13.77 -2.39 4.64
C VAL A 72 -12.88 -1.82 5.75
N GLN A 73 -12.45 -0.57 5.65
CA GLN A 73 -11.65 0.10 6.69
C GLN A 73 -12.43 0.31 7.99
N ALA A 74 -13.74 0.50 7.94
CA ALA A 74 -14.56 0.57 9.15
C ALA A 74 -14.55 -0.76 9.93
N PHE A 75 -14.43 -1.90 9.24
CA PHE A 75 -14.32 -3.22 9.88
C PHE A 75 -12.90 -3.56 10.34
N ALA A 76 -11.87 -2.93 9.77
CA ALA A 76 -10.47 -3.19 10.11
C ALA A 76 -10.15 -3.11 11.63
N PRO A 77 -10.58 -2.09 12.40
CA PRO A 77 -10.29 -2.04 13.84
C PRO A 77 -10.97 -3.17 14.62
N PHE A 78 -12.16 -3.61 14.22
CA PHE A 78 -12.84 -4.74 14.87
C PHE A 78 -12.09 -6.05 14.66
N LEU A 79 -11.64 -6.32 13.42
CA LEU A 79 -10.81 -7.49 13.12
C LEU A 79 -9.48 -7.43 13.85
N ALA A 80 -8.81 -6.27 13.85
CA ALA A 80 -7.54 -6.07 14.54
C ALA A 80 -7.69 -6.30 16.05
N ALA A 81 -8.75 -5.77 16.68
CA ALA A 81 -9.04 -5.99 18.09
C ALA A 81 -9.31 -7.46 18.39
N ALA A 82 -10.16 -8.13 17.61
CA ALA A 82 -10.46 -9.56 17.80
C ALA A 82 -9.21 -10.44 17.66
N LEU A 83 -8.35 -10.13 16.70
CA LEU A 83 -7.09 -10.84 16.48
C LEU A 83 -6.10 -10.60 17.62
N LEU A 84 -5.98 -9.35 18.07
CA LEU A 84 -5.11 -8.95 19.17
C LEU A 84 -5.53 -9.59 20.50
N THR A 85 -6.83 -9.62 20.82
CA THR A 85 -7.33 -10.21 22.07
C THR A 85 -7.20 -11.75 22.09
N ARG A 86 -7.39 -12.42 20.94
CA ARG A 86 -7.37 -13.89 20.88
C ARG A 86 -6.00 -14.50 20.64
N PHE A 87 -5.17 -13.84 19.82
CA PHE A 87 -3.89 -14.38 19.34
C PHE A 87 -2.68 -13.49 19.66
N GLY A 88 -2.91 -12.32 20.28
CA GLY A 88 -1.85 -11.42 20.71
C GLY A 88 -1.20 -10.60 19.59
N VAL A 89 -0.17 -9.85 19.98
CA VAL A 89 0.60 -8.95 19.10
C VAL A 89 1.29 -9.67 17.94
N PRO A 90 1.94 -10.84 18.12
CA PRO A 90 2.67 -11.51 17.03
C PRO A 90 1.76 -11.89 15.86
N ALA A 91 0.53 -12.35 16.14
CA ALA A 91 -0.43 -12.70 15.10
C ALA A 91 -0.89 -11.47 14.30
N LEU A 92 -1.15 -10.35 14.98
CA LEU A 92 -1.51 -9.09 14.32
C LEU A 92 -0.38 -8.58 13.41
N LEU A 93 0.85 -8.58 13.91
CA LEU A 93 2.03 -8.21 13.11
C LEU A 93 2.22 -9.14 11.92
N GLY A 94 2.03 -10.45 12.09
CA GLY A 94 2.05 -11.42 11.00
C GLY A 94 1.04 -11.10 9.90
N VAL A 95 -0.21 -10.80 10.27
CA VAL A 95 -1.25 -10.39 9.28
C VAL A 95 -0.87 -9.10 8.57
N LEU A 96 -0.40 -8.07 9.30
CA LEU A 96 0.04 -6.81 8.70
C LEU A 96 1.23 -7.01 7.73
N LEU A 97 2.19 -7.86 8.10
CA LEU A 97 3.31 -8.24 7.24
C LEU A 97 2.84 -8.93 5.96
N THR A 98 1.99 -9.95 6.07
CA THR A 98 1.48 -10.65 4.88
C THR A 98 0.75 -9.69 3.94
N MET A 99 -0.07 -8.79 4.48
CA MET A 99 -0.79 -7.79 3.68
C MET A 99 0.18 -6.79 3.02
N ALA A 100 1.21 -6.34 3.74
CA ALA A 100 2.25 -5.47 3.19
C ALA A 100 3.01 -6.13 2.03
N PHE A 101 3.35 -7.43 2.17
CA PHE A 101 3.96 -8.20 1.09
C PHE A 101 3.05 -8.35 -0.13
N ILE A 102 1.75 -8.60 0.06
CA ILE A 102 0.78 -8.64 -1.03
C ILE A 102 0.73 -7.30 -1.77
N CYS A 103 0.68 -6.18 -1.04
CA CYS A 103 0.74 -4.83 -1.60
C CYS A 103 2.05 -4.59 -2.38
N LEU A 104 3.19 -5.06 -1.87
CA LEU A 104 4.47 -4.93 -2.54
C LEU A 104 4.51 -5.71 -3.86
N VAL A 105 4.10 -6.97 -3.84
CA VAL A 105 4.08 -7.85 -5.03
C VAL A 105 3.14 -7.28 -6.09
N THR A 106 1.94 -6.86 -5.71
CA THR A 106 0.96 -6.27 -6.64
C THR A 106 1.44 -4.94 -7.22
N SER A 107 2.07 -4.07 -6.42
CA SER A 107 2.66 -2.81 -6.88
C SER A 107 3.81 -3.05 -7.89
N LEU A 108 4.68 -4.03 -7.61
CA LEU A 108 5.74 -4.44 -8.54
C LEU A 108 5.17 -5.00 -9.85
N GLY A 109 4.11 -5.80 -9.77
CA GLY A 109 3.38 -6.31 -10.95
C GLY A 109 2.81 -5.17 -11.80
N LEU A 110 2.16 -4.18 -11.16
CA LEU A 110 1.64 -2.99 -11.84
C LEU A 110 2.77 -2.18 -12.51
N ALA A 111 3.87 -1.95 -11.80
CA ALA A 111 5.03 -1.24 -12.34
C ALA A 111 5.63 -1.99 -13.55
N HIS A 112 5.70 -3.31 -13.51
CA HIS A 112 6.17 -4.14 -14.62
C HIS A 112 5.25 -4.04 -15.85
N LEU A 113 3.93 -4.08 -15.65
CA LEU A 113 2.94 -3.92 -16.73
C LEU A 113 2.97 -2.52 -17.35
N CYS A 114 3.06 -1.48 -16.51
CA CYS A 114 3.17 -0.09 -16.97
C CYS A 114 4.47 0.14 -17.76
N ARG A 115 5.60 -0.40 -17.27
CA ARG A 115 6.88 -0.32 -17.97
C ARG A 115 6.79 -0.98 -19.34
N LYS A 116 6.23 -2.20 -19.44
CA LYS A 116 6.04 -2.91 -20.71
C LYS A 116 5.18 -2.12 -21.70
N ARG A 117 4.04 -1.56 -21.25
CA ARG A 117 3.15 -0.75 -22.10
C ARG A 117 3.84 0.50 -22.67
N LEU A 118 4.60 1.25 -21.85
CA LEU A 118 5.28 2.46 -22.33
C LEU A 118 6.42 2.16 -23.31
N THR A 119 7.22 1.10 -23.08
CA THR A 119 8.26 0.69 -24.04
C THR A 119 7.70 0.10 -25.33
N GLY A 120 6.49 -0.45 -25.30
CA GLY A 120 5.79 -0.98 -26.48
C GLY A 120 5.10 0.10 -27.32
N SER A 121 4.73 1.24 -26.72
CA SER A 121 4.12 2.38 -27.42
C SER A 121 5.12 3.31 -28.11
N LEU A 122 6.43 3.13 -27.87
CA LEU A 122 7.53 3.88 -28.49
C LEU A 122 8.19 3.13 -29.67
N ARG A 123 7.59 2.02 -30.10
CA ARG A 123 7.89 1.29 -31.34
C ARG A 123 6.67 1.32 -32.24
#